data_AF-A0AAN8PSA0-F1
#
_entry.id   AF-A0AAN8PSA0-F1
#
_cell.length_a   1.000
_cell.length_b   1.000
_cell.length_c   1.000
_cell.angle_alpha   90.00
_cell.angle_beta   90.00
_cell.angle_gamma   90.00
#
_symmetry.space_group_name_H-M   'P 1'
#
loop_
_entity.id
_entity.type
_entity.pdbx_description
1 polymer ?
#
loop_
_entity_poly.entity_id
_entity_poly.type
_entity_poly.pdbx_seq_one_letter_code
_entity_poly.pdbx_strand_id
1 'polypeptide(L)'
;MDIFCISGLELLTNFLNKEKVQFKLIDWAKCVILMVASCVFYYVVAVVFGAPFLQHTNETFHLAILLTVTTVLPCCLALGTDIGNWVQVFVLNSYEVGGPLICYITSIMAVLGAWVGAFPIPLDWDRPWQIWPISCVIGNLIGYSGGLLLSSLYLLYRYRLLNKFKLT
;
A
#
# COMPACT_ATOMS: atom_id res chain seq x y z
N MET A 1 -26.94 16.87 33.53
CA MET A 1 -25.84 17.05 32.53
C MET A 1 -25.63 15.73 31.77
N ASP A 2 -26.68 14.92 31.60
CA ASP A 2 -26.52 13.45 31.44
C ASP A 2 -27.19 12.89 30.18
N ILE A 3 -27.92 13.70 29.42
CA ILE A 3 -28.60 13.27 28.17
C ILE A 3 -27.68 13.34 26.95
N PHE A 4 -26.71 14.26 26.94
CA PHE A 4 -25.76 14.44 25.82
C PHE A 4 -24.66 13.37 25.75
N CYS A 5 -24.34 12.71 26.87
CA CYS A 5 -23.32 11.66 26.92
C CYS A 5 -23.84 10.31 26.42
N ILE A 6 -25.13 10.01 26.68
CA ILE A 6 -25.78 8.76 26.27
C ILE A 6 -25.98 8.72 24.76
N SER A 7 -26.38 9.83 24.13
CA SER A 7 -26.53 9.92 22.67
C SER A 7 -25.19 9.78 21.94
N GLY A 8 -24.10 10.28 22.51
CA GLY A 8 -22.75 10.13 21.97
C GLY A 8 -22.23 8.69 22.05
N LEU A 9 -22.53 7.97 23.13
CA LEU A 9 -22.15 6.56 23.30
C LEU A 9 -23.01 5.62 22.44
N GLU A 10 -24.31 5.91 22.27
CA GLU A 10 -25.18 5.23 21.30
C GLU A 10 -24.79 5.52 19.86
N LEU A 11 -24.35 6.74 19.55
CA LEU A 11 -23.82 7.08 18.22
C LEU A 11 -22.48 6.37 17.98
N LEU A 12 -21.57 6.34 18.94
CA LEU A 12 -20.31 5.60 18.86
C LEU A 12 -20.54 4.10 18.75
N THR A 13 -21.44 3.51 19.55
CA THR A 13 -21.78 2.09 19.44
C THR A 13 -22.49 1.80 18.13
N ASN A 14 -23.37 2.67 17.61
CA ASN A 14 -23.96 2.51 16.29
C ASN A 14 -22.94 2.69 15.16
N PHE A 15 -21.97 3.60 15.26
CA PHE A 15 -20.86 3.73 14.30
C PHE A 15 -19.95 2.50 14.35
N LEU A 16 -19.56 2.04 15.54
CA LEU A 16 -18.74 0.84 15.74
C LEU A 16 -19.48 -0.44 15.31
N ASN A 17 -20.81 -0.49 15.45
CA ASN A 17 -21.63 -1.66 15.07
C ASN A 17 -22.02 -1.64 13.58
N LYS A 18 -22.08 -0.47 12.94
CA LYS A 18 -22.29 -0.30 11.48
C LYS A 18 -21.05 -0.67 10.66
N GLU A 19 -19.88 -0.65 11.29
CA GLU A 19 -18.57 -1.05 10.75
C GLU A 19 -18.18 -2.51 11.09
N LYS A 20 -19.13 -3.40 11.39
CA LYS A 20 -18.85 -4.83 11.24
C LYS A 20 -18.78 -5.16 9.76
N VAL A 21 -17.63 -4.88 9.16
CA VAL A 21 -17.22 -5.52 7.90
C VAL A 21 -17.19 -7.00 8.19
N GLN A 22 -18.32 -7.69 7.96
CA GLN A 22 -18.34 -9.14 7.95
C GLN A 22 -17.57 -9.56 6.69
N PHE A 23 -16.24 -9.52 6.79
CA PHE A 23 -15.38 -10.12 5.79
C PHE A 23 -15.82 -11.57 5.67
N LYS A 24 -16.48 -11.89 4.55
CA LYS A 24 -16.86 -13.26 4.29
C LYS A 24 -15.56 -14.04 4.12
N LEU A 25 -15.55 -15.32 4.51
CA LEU A 25 -14.41 -16.20 4.28
C LEU A 25 -13.91 -16.16 2.82
N ILE A 26 -14.85 -15.96 1.89
CA ILE A 26 -14.60 -15.78 0.45
C ILE A 26 -13.73 -14.55 0.16
N ASP A 27 -13.92 -13.44 0.86
CA ASP A 27 -13.14 -12.21 0.64
C ASP A 27 -11.72 -12.36 1.18
N TRP A 28 -11.55 -13.04 2.32
CA TRP A 28 -10.22 -13.43 2.80
C TRP A 28 -9.49 -14.34 1.82
N ALA A 29 -10.17 -15.34 1.27
CA ALA A 29 -9.59 -16.22 0.26
C ALA A 29 -9.15 -15.44 -0.99
N LYS A 30 -9.98 -14.50 -1.47
CA LYS A 30 -9.65 -13.61 -2.58
C LYS A 30 -8.44 -12.72 -2.28
N CYS A 31 -8.36 -12.12 -1.08
CA CYS A 31 -7.19 -11.33 -0.66
C CYS A 31 -5.90 -12.18 -0.69
N VAL A 32 -5.93 -13.40 -0.15
CA VAL A 32 -4.79 -14.31 -0.16
C VAL A 32 -4.38 -14.66 -1.59
N ILE A 33 -5.34 -14.97 -2.46
CA ILE A 33 -5.07 -15.25 -3.88
C ILE A 33 -4.42 -14.04 -4.56
N LEU A 34 -4.93 -12.82 -4.32
CA LEU A 34 -4.35 -11.59 -4.86
C LEU A 34 -2.91 -11.37 -4.37
N MET A 35 -2.64 -11.58 -3.08
CA MET A 35 -1.28 -11.46 -2.53
C MET A 35 -0.33 -12.51 -3.11
N VAL A 36 -0.77 -13.75 -3.27
CA VAL A 36 0.07 -14.80 -3.88
C VAL A 36 0.35 -14.46 -5.35
N ALA A 37 -0.67 -14.06 -6.10
CA ALA A 37 -0.53 -13.65 -7.50
C ALA A 37 0.42 -12.46 -7.66
N SER A 38 0.32 -11.44 -6.80
CA SER A 38 1.22 -10.28 -6.84
C SER A 38 2.64 -10.63 -6.42
N CYS A 39 2.83 -11.55 -5.47
CA CYS A 39 4.15 -12.01 -5.08
C CYS A 39 4.84 -12.71 -6.25
N VAL A 40 4.13 -13.59 -6.95
CA VAL A 40 4.66 -14.24 -8.17
C VAL A 40 4.97 -13.18 -9.23
N PHE A 41 4.08 -12.21 -9.45
CA PHE A 41 4.30 -11.12 -10.39
C PHE A 41 5.57 -10.31 -10.07
N TYR A 42 5.75 -9.85 -8.84
CA TYR A 42 6.93 -9.09 -8.44
C TYR A 42 8.21 -9.91 -8.54
N TYR A 43 8.16 -11.20 -8.21
CA TYR A 43 9.30 -12.10 -8.38
C TYR A 43 9.72 -12.19 -9.85
N VAL A 44 8.76 -12.43 -10.76
CA VAL A 44 9.02 -12.51 -12.20
C VAL A 44 9.57 -11.19 -12.73
N VAL A 45 8.97 -10.05 -12.34
CA VAL A 45 9.48 -8.73 -12.70
C VAL A 45 10.92 -8.55 -12.23
N ALA A 46 11.23 -8.85 -10.97
CA ALA A 46 12.59 -8.72 -10.45
C ALA A 46 13.60 -9.55 -11.27
N VAL A 47 13.25 -10.80 -11.61
CA VAL A 47 14.10 -11.69 -12.44
C VAL A 47 14.30 -11.11 -13.85
N VAL A 48 13.23 -10.62 -14.49
CA VAL A 48 13.31 -10.01 -15.83
C VAL A 48 14.19 -8.75 -15.82
N PHE A 49 14.20 -8.00 -14.71
CA PHE A 49 15.04 -6.84 -14.51
C PHE A 49 16.49 -7.17 -14.07
N GLY A 50 16.86 -8.45 -14.02
CA GLY A 50 18.24 -8.90 -13.78
C GLY A 50 18.51 -9.45 -12.38
N ALA A 51 17.49 -9.72 -11.57
CA ALA A 51 17.68 -10.40 -10.28
C ALA A 51 18.21 -11.84 -10.48
N PRO A 52 19.03 -12.36 -9.55
CA PRO A 52 19.58 -13.71 -9.67
C PRO A 52 18.48 -14.79 -9.64
N PHE A 53 18.36 -15.57 -10.72
CA PHE A 53 17.32 -16.59 -10.85
C PHE A 53 17.60 -17.87 -10.03
N LEU A 54 18.85 -18.33 -9.96
CA LEU A 54 19.20 -19.63 -9.33
C LEU A 54 20.13 -19.51 -8.11
N GLN A 55 20.91 -18.42 -8.00
CA GLN A 55 21.92 -18.30 -6.94
C GLN A 55 21.45 -17.55 -5.70
N HIS A 56 20.30 -16.86 -5.74
CA HIS A 56 19.72 -16.12 -4.61
C HIS A 56 18.19 -16.08 -4.70
N THR A 57 17.56 -17.26 -4.81
CA THR A 57 16.10 -17.37 -4.94
C THR A 57 15.36 -16.84 -3.72
N ASN A 58 15.90 -17.07 -2.53
CA ASN A 58 15.27 -16.72 -1.26
C ASN A 58 15.20 -15.20 -1.09
N GLU A 59 16.25 -14.50 -1.50
CA GLU A 59 16.40 -13.07 -1.35
C GLU A 59 15.46 -12.33 -2.30
N THR A 60 15.41 -12.75 -3.57
CA THR A 60 14.45 -12.23 -4.55
C THR A 60 13.00 -12.52 -4.12
N PHE A 61 12.75 -13.69 -3.52
CA PHE A 61 11.45 -14.05 -2.97
C PHE A 61 11.05 -13.16 -1.78
N HIS A 62 11.96 -12.89 -0.84
CA HIS A 62 11.69 -11.97 0.27
C HIS A 62 11.41 -10.54 -0.21
N LEU A 63 12.12 -10.06 -1.24
CA LEU A 63 11.82 -8.77 -1.85
C LEU A 63 10.42 -8.75 -2.48
N ALA A 64 10.02 -9.82 -3.17
CA ALA A 64 8.69 -9.93 -3.78
C ALA A 64 7.56 -9.96 -2.73
N ILE A 65 7.78 -10.64 -1.60
CA ILE A 65 6.87 -10.59 -0.44
C ILE A 65 6.78 -9.17 0.10
N LEU A 66 7.91 -8.50 0.31
CA LEU A 66 7.93 -7.13 0.84
C LEU A 66 7.17 -6.16 -0.06
N LEU A 67 7.39 -6.22 -1.38
CA LEU A 67 6.65 -5.44 -2.36
C LEU A 67 5.14 -5.74 -2.28
N THR A 68 4.76 -7.02 -2.21
CA THR A 68 3.36 -7.44 -2.06
C THR A 68 2.72 -6.89 -0.79
N VAL A 69 3.42 -6.95 0.35
CA VAL A 69 2.92 -6.46 1.63
C VAL A 69 2.78 -4.94 1.64
N THR A 70 3.69 -4.22 0.97
CA THR A 70 3.65 -2.75 0.92
C THR A 70 2.69 -2.20 -0.13
N THR A 71 2.31 -2.97 -1.16
CA THR A 71 1.40 -2.51 -2.21
C THR A 71 0.02 -3.15 -2.11
N VAL A 72 -0.08 -4.47 -2.09
CA VAL A 72 -1.35 -5.19 -2.25
C VAL A 72 -2.11 -5.31 -0.94
N LEU A 73 -1.42 -5.61 0.17
CA LEU A 73 -2.09 -5.75 1.48
C LEU A 73 -2.88 -4.50 1.90
N PRO A 74 -2.30 -3.27 1.92
CA PRO A 74 -3.07 -2.08 2.27
C PRO A 74 -4.22 -1.82 1.30
N CYS A 75 -4.03 -2.08 0.01
CA CYS A 75 -5.08 -1.95 -1.00
C CYS A 75 -6.24 -2.93 -0.77
N CYS A 76 -5.95 -4.20 -0.45
CA CYS A 76 -6.98 -5.18 -0.11
C CYS A 76 -7.81 -4.75 1.11
N LEU A 77 -7.17 -4.14 2.10
CA LEU A 77 -7.83 -3.67 3.31
C LEU A 77 -8.66 -2.40 3.09
N ALA A 78 -8.20 -1.48 2.23
CA ALA A 78 -8.88 -0.20 1.99
C ALA A 78 -9.89 -0.22 0.84
N LEU A 79 -9.64 -1.00 -0.22
CA LEU A 79 -10.46 -1.08 -1.43
C LEU A 79 -11.35 -2.34 -1.47
N GLY A 80 -11.02 -3.34 -0.66
CA GLY A 80 -11.59 -4.68 -0.76
C GLY A 80 -11.06 -5.47 -1.95
N THR A 81 -11.77 -6.53 -2.32
CA THR A 81 -11.38 -7.45 -3.40
C THR A 81 -12.10 -7.19 -4.72
N ASP A 82 -12.90 -6.13 -4.80
CA ASP A 82 -13.62 -5.79 -6.03
C ASP A 82 -12.68 -5.11 -7.03
N ILE A 83 -12.48 -5.73 -8.18
CA ILE A 83 -11.62 -5.23 -9.27
C ILE A 83 -12.07 -3.83 -9.72
N GLY A 84 -13.38 -3.52 -9.65
CA GLY A 84 -13.90 -2.20 -10.00
C GLY A 84 -13.22 -1.07 -9.21
N ASN A 85 -13.04 -1.27 -7.90
CA ASN A 85 -12.40 -0.29 -7.02
C ASN A 85 -10.91 -0.14 -7.34
N TRP A 86 -10.23 -1.24 -7.68
CA TRP A 86 -8.82 -1.21 -8.06
C TRP A 86 -8.60 -0.47 -9.38
N VAL A 87 -9.46 -0.71 -10.38
CA VAL A 87 -9.43 0.00 -11.66
C VAL A 87 -9.70 1.48 -11.47
N GLN A 88 -10.69 1.85 -10.65
CA GLN A 88 -10.98 3.26 -10.34
C GLN A 88 -9.76 3.98 -9.77
N VAL A 89 -9.08 3.35 -8.81
CA VAL A 89 -7.94 3.96 -8.12
C VAL A 89 -6.67 3.99 -8.99
N PHE A 90 -6.27 2.85 -9.55
CA PHE A 90 -4.97 2.73 -10.23
C PHE A 90 -4.97 3.06 -11.71
N VAL A 91 -6.12 2.95 -12.39
CA VAL A 91 -6.22 3.17 -13.85
C VAL A 91 -6.94 4.48 -14.15
N LEU A 92 -8.10 4.70 -13.53
CA LEU A 92 -8.91 5.90 -13.78
C LEU A 92 -8.48 7.10 -12.94
N ASN A 93 -7.54 6.91 -11.99
CA ASN A 93 -7.09 7.94 -11.06
C ASN A 93 -8.27 8.63 -10.32
N SER A 94 -9.33 7.86 -10.09
CA SER A 94 -10.58 8.27 -9.44
C SER A 94 -10.60 7.64 -8.06
N TYR A 95 -9.98 8.33 -7.10
CA TYR A 95 -9.96 7.93 -5.71
C TYR A 95 -10.78 8.90 -4.85
N GLU A 96 -11.51 8.35 -3.89
CA GLU A 96 -12.13 9.14 -2.83
C GLU A 96 -11.07 9.62 -1.84
N VAL A 97 -11.35 10.75 -1.17
CA VAL A 97 -10.47 11.28 -0.11
C VAL A 97 -10.54 10.34 1.09
N GLY A 98 -9.46 9.59 1.35
CA GLY A 98 -9.40 8.62 2.45
C GLY A 98 -8.42 7.48 2.17
N GLY A 99 -8.82 6.26 2.52
CA GLY A 99 -8.03 5.03 2.34
C GLY A 99 -7.56 4.77 0.90
N PRO A 100 -8.41 4.92 -0.14
CA PRO A 100 -8.02 4.69 -1.54
C PRO A 100 -6.86 5.56 -2.01
N LEU A 101 -6.90 6.85 -1.67
CA LEU A 101 -5.82 7.82 -1.93
C LEU A 101 -4.52 7.43 -1.24
N ILE A 102 -4.58 7.04 0.03
CA ILE A 102 -3.39 6.63 0.80
C ILE A 102 -2.75 5.42 0.13
N CYS A 103 -3.55 4.40 -0.20
CA CYS A 103 -3.08 3.18 -0.85
C CYS A 103 -2.45 3.43 -2.22
N TYR A 104 -3.03 4.32 -3.02
CA TYR A 104 -2.48 4.74 -4.30
C TYR A 104 -1.08 5.36 -4.14
N ILE A 105 -0.95 6.36 -3.26
CA ILE A 105 0.32 7.07 -3.04
C ILE A 105 1.38 6.13 -2.46
N THR A 106 1.03 5.34 -1.44
CA THR A 106 2.01 4.45 -0.78
C THR A 106 2.48 3.34 -1.70
N SER A 107 1.58 2.76 -2.52
CA SER A 107 1.95 1.71 -3.47
C SER A 107 2.93 2.21 -4.53
N ILE A 108 2.65 3.39 -5.11
CA ILE A 108 3.53 4.01 -6.10
C ILE A 108 4.88 4.34 -5.49
N MET A 109 4.90 4.97 -4.32
CA MET A 109 6.15 5.35 -3.65
C MET A 109 6.98 4.13 -3.20
N ALA A 110 6.35 3.04 -2.78
CA ALA A 110 7.02 1.80 -2.41
C ALA A 110 7.71 1.12 -3.61
N VAL A 111 7.03 1.05 -4.76
CA VAL A 111 7.60 0.49 -6.00
C VAL A 111 8.69 1.39 -6.55
N LEU A 112 8.47 2.71 -6.61
CA LEU A 112 9.48 3.67 -7.08
C LEU A 112 10.70 3.67 -6.15
N GLY A 113 10.50 3.58 -4.84
CA GLY A 113 11.58 3.47 -3.87
C GLY A 113 12.43 2.22 -4.10
N ALA A 114 11.79 1.06 -4.29
CA ALA A 114 12.49 -0.19 -4.60
C ALA A 114 13.28 -0.09 -5.92
N TRP A 115 12.66 0.50 -6.94
CA TRP A 115 13.27 0.69 -8.26
C TRP A 115 14.48 1.62 -8.21
N VAL A 116 14.38 2.77 -7.53
CA VAL A 116 15.52 3.67 -7.30
C VAL A 116 16.61 2.97 -6.47
N GLY A 117 16.21 2.14 -5.52
CA GLY A 117 17.11 1.30 -4.74
C GLY A 117 17.90 0.28 -5.57
N ALA A 118 17.51 -0.01 -6.82
CA ALA A 118 18.28 -0.86 -7.72
C ALA A 118 19.45 -0.13 -8.40
N PHE A 119 19.42 1.20 -8.52
CA PHE A 119 20.47 1.97 -9.20
C PHE A 119 21.86 1.89 -8.58
N PRO A 120 22.03 1.81 -7.24
CA PRO A 120 23.36 1.68 -6.64
C PRO A 120 24.04 0.34 -6.88
N ILE A 121 23.32 -0.71 -7.31
CA ILE A 121 23.85 -2.06 -7.53
C ILE A 121 24.88 -2.07 -8.67
N PRO A 122 24.60 -1.59 -9.90
CA PRO A 122 25.58 -1.58 -10.99
C PRO A 122 26.76 -0.64 -10.77
N LEU A 123 26.67 0.28 -9.80
CA LEU A 123 27.77 1.20 -9.47
C LEU A 123 28.85 0.52 -8.61
N ASP A 124 28.52 -0.63 -8.01
CA ASP A 124 29.40 -1.56 -7.27
C ASP A 124 30.54 -0.87 -6.52
N TRP A 125 30.18 -0.15 -5.45
CA TRP A 125 31.13 0.51 -4.55
C TRP A 125 31.72 -0.47 -3.52
N ASP A 126 31.61 -1.79 -3.76
CA ASP A 126 32.00 -2.88 -2.86
C ASP A 126 31.43 -2.70 -1.44
N ARG A 127 30.20 -2.19 -1.31
CA ARG A 127 29.57 -1.96 0.00
C ARG A 127 28.55 -3.04 0.34
N PRO A 128 28.50 -3.49 1.61
CA PRO A 128 27.56 -4.54 2.01
C PRO A 128 26.09 -4.14 1.82
N TRP A 129 25.78 -2.85 1.77
CA TRP A 129 24.42 -2.36 1.52
C TRP A 129 23.99 -2.40 0.05
N GLN A 130 24.92 -2.58 -0.90
CA GLN A 130 24.63 -2.72 -2.34
C GLN A 130 24.34 -4.18 -2.75
N ILE A 131 24.56 -5.13 -1.85
CA ILE A 131 24.29 -6.55 -2.11
C ILE A 131 22.79 -6.73 -2.38
N TRP A 132 22.43 -7.42 -3.46
CA TRP A 132 21.04 -7.72 -3.79
C TRP A 132 20.37 -8.49 -2.63
N PRO A 133 19.14 -8.13 -2.20
CA PRO A 133 18.29 -7.00 -2.57
C PRO A 133 18.28 -5.87 -1.51
N ILE A 134 19.34 -5.72 -0.72
CA ILE A 134 19.36 -4.86 0.48
C ILE A 134 19.02 -3.41 0.13
N SER A 135 19.63 -2.85 -0.92
CA SER A 135 19.37 -1.49 -1.37
C SER A 135 17.93 -1.29 -1.85
N CYS A 136 17.34 -2.29 -2.53
CA CYS A 136 15.95 -2.30 -2.97
C CYS A 136 14.98 -2.38 -1.79
N VAL A 137 15.30 -3.17 -0.76
CA VAL A 137 14.54 -3.27 0.49
C VAL A 137 14.53 -1.92 1.22
N ILE A 138 15.70 -1.31 1.38
CA ILE A 138 15.82 0.02 1.99
C ILE A 138 15.02 1.05 1.18
N GLY A 139 15.17 1.04 -0.14
CA GLY A 139 14.42 1.91 -1.04
C GLY A 139 12.90 1.73 -0.92
N ASN A 140 12.41 0.49 -0.87
CA ASN A 140 10.99 0.19 -0.69
C ASN A 140 10.47 0.76 0.65
N LEU A 141 11.18 0.51 1.75
CA LEU A 141 10.76 0.97 3.08
C LEU A 141 10.77 2.50 3.20
N ILE A 142 11.79 3.16 2.66
CA ILE A 142 11.87 4.62 2.62
C ILE A 142 10.75 5.18 1.74
N GLY A 143 10.53 4.59 0.56
CA GLY A 143 9.47 4.98 -0.35
C GLY A 143 8.09 4.84 0.28
N TYR A 144 7.78 3.68 0.87
CA TYR A 144 6.50 3.44 1.55
C TYR A 144 6.28 4.41 2.72
N SER A 145 7.31 4.61 3.57
CA SER A 145 7.23 5.55 4.70
C SER A 145 7.05 7.00 4.23
N GLY A 146 7.78 7.41 3.19
CA GLY A 146 7.60 8.72 2.55
C GLY A 146 6.21 8.88 1.93
N GLY A 147 5.66 7.82 1.33
CA GLY A 147 4.30 7.78 0.82
C GLY A 147 3.25 7.92 1.92
N LEU A 148 3.47 7.34 3.10
CA LEU A 148 2.58 7.54 4.26
C LEU A 148 2.60 9.01 4.73
N LEU A 149 3.77 9.63 4.79
CA LEU A 149 3.89 11.05 5.15
C LEU A 149 3.23 11.95 4.09
N LEU A 150 3.53 11.72 2.81
CA LEU A 150 3.00 12.49 1.70
C LEU A 150 1.48 12.38 1.61
N SER A 151 0.95 11.15 1.70
CA SER A 151 -0.49 10.90 1.67
C SER A 151 -1.20 11.55 2.86
N SER A 152 -0.61 11.52 4.06
CA SER A 152 -1.16 12.21 5.23
C SER A 152 -1.23 13.73 5.04
N LEU A 153 -0.14 14.35 4.57
CA LEU A 153 -0.11 15.80 4.29
C LEU A 153 -1.11 16.19 3.20
N TYR A 154 -1.17 15.40 2.12
CA TYR A 154 -2.09 15.63 1.01
C TYR A 154 -3.55 15.46 1.43
N LEU A 155 -3.86 14.45 2.25
CA LEU A 155 -5.19 14.23 2.82
C LEU A 155 -5.63 15.44 3.65
N LEU A 156 -4.77 15.93 4.55
CA LEU A 156 -5.04 17.11 5.37
C LEU A 156 -5.29 18.36 4.51
N TYR A 157 -4.48 18.56 3.47
CA TYR A 157 -4.66 19.65 2.53
C TYR A 157 -6.02 19.56 1.81
N ARG A 158 -6.37 18.39 1.27
CA ARG A 158 -7.65 18.17 0.58
C ARG A 158 -8.85 18.33 1.51
N TYR A 159 -8.76 17.83 2.74
CA TYR A 159 -9.84 17.97 3.73
C TYR A 159 -10.10 19.44 4.07
N ARG A 160 -9.04 20.24 4.26
CA ARG A 160 -9.16 21.69 4.48
C ARG A 160 -9.80 22.40 3.28
N LEU A 161 -9.44 22.01 2.06
CA LEU A 161 -9.99 22.60 0.85
C LEU A 161 -11.49 22.31 0.72
N LEU A 162 -11.90 21.05 0.93
CA LEU A 162 -13.31 20.65 0.86
C LEU A 162 -14.16 21.34 1.94
N ASN A 163 -13.62 21.54 3.15
CA ASN A 163 -14.33 22.26 4.20
C ASN A 163 -14.50 23.75 3.88
N LYS A 164 -13.56 24.39 3.17
CA LYS A 164 -13.73 25.77 2.71
C LYS A 164 -14.90 25.90 1.72
N PHE A 165 -15.03 24.97 0.78
CA PHE A 165 -16.11 24.99 -0.21
C PHE A 165 -17.50 24.74 0.40
N LYS A 166 -17.61 24.02 1.53
CA LYS A 166 -18.89 23.82 2.21
C LYS A 166 -19.40 25.06 2.96
N LEU A 167 -18.53 26.04 3.24
CA LEU A 167 -18.85 27.23 4.03
C LEU A 167 -19.16 28.47 3.15
N THR A 168 -18.96 28.36 1.83
CA THR A 168 -19.28 29.36 0.80
C THR A 168 -20.48 28.92 -0.01
#